data_AF-K1YXU5-F1
#
_entry.id   AF-K1YXU5-F1
#
_cell.length_a   1.000
_cell.length_b   1.000
_cell.length_c   1.000
_cell.angle_alpha   90.00
_cell.angle_beta   90.00
_cell.angle_gamma   90.00
#
_symmetry.space_group_name_H-M   'P 1'
#
loop_
_entity.id
_entity.type
_entity.pdbx_description
1 polymer ?
#
loop_
_entity_poly.entity_id
_entity_poly.type
_entity_poly.pdbx_seq_one_letter_code
_entity_poly.pdbx_strand_id
1 'polypeptide(L)'
;MTLDPKQIVLIADIPPIPHLLQKIMLLTDDPKTTSQKLESLVIQEPALVTKILKSVNSALYSFPSKINSVRHAMIILGFATVKSIASGLALMNAFENIPGIDKNYVLNIWRHGLKSAHYAKL
;
A
#
# COMPACT_ATOMS: atom_id res chain seq x y z
N MET A 1 12.81 28.04 -22.15
CA MET A 1 12.11 26.76 -21.92
C MET A 1 10.88 27.06 -21.05
N THR A 2 9.86 27.65 -21.67
CA THR A 2 8.61 28.05 -21.01
C THR A 2 7.67 26.86 -21.05
N LEU A 3 7.35 26.29 -19.88
CA LEU A 3 6.43 25.17 -19.79
C LEU A 3 5.01 25.66 -20.12
N ASP A 4 4.35 25.01 -21.08
CA ASP A 4 2.99 25.35 -21.52
C ASP A 4 1.98 25.21 -20.35
N PRO A 5 1.03 26.16 -20.18
CA PRO A 5 0.03 26.11 -19.10
C PRO A 5 -0.82 24.83 -19.07
N LYS A 6 -1.01 24.18 -20.23
CA LYS A 6 -1.73 22.90 -20.34
C LYS A 6 -0.98 21.72 -19.73
N GLN A 7 0.36 21.79 -19.65
CA GLN A 7 1.18 20.77 -18.99
C GLN A 7 1.17 20.91 -17.46
N ILE A 8 0.92 22.12 -16.94
CA ILE A 8 0.85 22.40 -15.50
C ILE A 8 -0.41 21.77 -14.87
N VAL A 9 -1.53 21.77 -15.59
CA VAL A 9 -2.80 21.20 -15.10
C VAL A 9 -2.69 19.69 -14.85
N LEU A 10 -1.91 18.95 -15.65
CA LEU A 10 -1.72 17.51 -15.46
C LEU A 10 -0.95 17.16 -14.17
N ILE A 11 -0.18 18.12 -13.63
CA ILE A 11 0.62 17.96 -12.40
C ILE A 11 -0.22 18.36 -11.17
N ALA A 12 -1.23 19.20 -11.33
CA ALA A 12 -2.01 19.79 -10.25
C ALA A 12 -3.02 18.83 -9.60
N ASP A 13 -3.46 17.77 -10.31
CA ASP A 13 -4.47 16.82 -9.82
C ASP A 13 -3.87 15.58 -9.15
N ILE A 14 -2.56 15.57 -8.83
CA ILE A 14 -1.96 14.47 -8.07
C ILE A 14 -2.38 14.61 -6.60
N PRO A 15 -3.12 13.64 -6.06
CA PRO A 15 -3.54 13.66 -4.67
C PRO A 15 -2.32 13.58 -3.73
N PRO A 16 -2.33 14.32 -2.61
CA PRO A 16 -1.23 14.32 -1.68
C PRO A 16 -1.02 12.94 -1.05
N ILE A 17 0.23 12.55 -0.86
CA ILE A 17 0.57 11.29 -0.19
C ILE A 17 0.08 11.34 1.26
N PRO A 18 -0.77 10.40 1.71
CA PRO A 18 -1.28 10.39 3.07
C PRO A 18 -0.15 10.36 4.11
N HIS A 19 -0.30 11.16 5.17
CA HIS A 19 0.72 11.29 6.21
C HIS A 19 1.11 9.96 6.87
N LEU A 20 0.14 9.04 7.01
CA LEU A 20 0.40 7.68 7.49
C LEU A 20 1.39 6.93 6.59
N LEU A 21 1.19 6.98 5.26
CA LEU A 21 2.06 6.27 4.32
C LEU A 21 3.50 6.78 4.41
N GLN A 22 3.67 8.10 4.53
CA GLN A 22 5.00 8.70 4.70
C GLN A 22 5.71 8.15 5.95
N LYS A 23 5.01 8.09 7.08
CA LYS A 23 5.57 7.51 8.32
C LYS A 23 5.89 6.03 8.18
N ILE A 24 5.03 5.25 7.53
CA ILE A 24 5.28 3.83 7.26
C ILE A 24 6.54 3.68 6.41
N MET A 25 6.67 4.46 5.33
CA MET A 25 7.86 4.43 4.47
C MET A 25 9.13 4.71 5.27
N LEU A 26 9.14 5.80 6.04
CA LEU A 26 10.28 6.18 6.90
C LEU A 26 10.66 5.07 7.89
N LEU A 27 9.68 4.48 8.57
CA LEU A 27 9.96 3.38 9.50
C LEU A 27 10.45 2.13 8.78
N THR A 28 9.87 1.77 7.64
CA THR A 28 10.28 0.56 6.91
C THR A 28 11.68 0.67 6.29
N ASP A 29 12.17 1.90 6.06
CA ASP A 29 13.52 2.16 5.54
C ASP A 29 14.58 2.30 6.65
N ASP A 30 14.18 2.40 7.92
CA ASP A 30 15.09 2.39 9.07
C ASP A 30 15.41 0.94 9.51
N PRO A 31 16.68 0.49 9.42
CA PRO A 31 17.07 -0.87 9.82
C PRO A 31 16.91 -1.14 11.33
N LYS A 32 16.71 -0.12 12.16
CA LYS A 32 16.47 -0.24 13.60
C LYS A 32 14.97 -0.27 13.95
N THR A 33 14.09 -0.25 12.96
CA THR A 33 12.65 -0.31 13.20
C THR A 33 12.23 -1.66 13.74
N THR A 34 11.35 -1.63 14.74
CA THR A 34 10.74 -2.82 15.32
C THR A 34 9.31 -3.00 14.80
N SER A 35 8.83 -4.25 14.79
CA SER A 35 7.45 -4.57 14.42
C SER A 35 6.43 -3.85 15.32
N GLN A 36 6.78 -3.59 16.58
CA GLN A 36 5.96 -2.83 17.52
C GLN A 36 5.79 -1.36 17.13
N LYS A 37 6.86 -0.69 16.66
CA LYS A 37 6.76 0.69 16.16
C LYS A 37 5.84 0.76 14.94
N LEU A 38 6.01 -0.15 13.99
CA LEU A 38 5.17 -0.20 12.80
C LEU A 38 3.71 -0.55 13.12
N GLU A 39 3.49 -1.49 14.05
CA GLU A 39 2.17 -1.84 14.57
C GLU A 39 1.43 -0.63 15.15
N SER A 40 2.12 0.20 15.94
CA SER A 40 1.51 1.39 16.56
C SER A 40 0.97 2.39 15.53
N LEU A 41 1.56 2.46 14.34
CA LEU A 41 1.04 3.26 13.24
C LEU A 41 -0.10 2.56 12.51
N VAL A 42 0.09 1.29 12.18
CA VAL A 42 -0.87 0.52 11.38
C VAL A 42 -2.23 0.40 12.08
N ILE A 43 -2.24 0.20 13.40
CA ILE A 43 -3.48 0.07 14.18
C ILE A 43 -4.36 1.33 14.14
N GLN A 44 -3.77 2.50 13.88
CA GLN A 44 -4.53 3.77 13.75
C GLN A 44 -5.43 3.78 12.52
N GLU A 45 -5.20 2.88 11.55
CA GLU A 45 -5.82 2.89 10.23
C GLU A 45 -6.48 1.54 9.93
N PRO A 46 -7.76 1.36 10.28
CA PRO A 46 -8.47 0.08 10.20
C PRO A 46 -8.48 -0.56 8.81
N ALA A 47 -8.49 0.27 7.76
CA ALA A 47 -8.43 -0.20 6.38
C ALA A 47 -7.11 -0.95 6.11
N LEU A 48 -5.99 -0.45 6.63
CA LEU A 48 -4.68 -1.06 6.49
C LEU A 48 -4.55 -2.34 7.32
N VAL A 49 -5.01 -2.31 8.58
CA VAL A 49 -5.11 -3.51 9.44
C VAL A 49 -5.84 -4.64 8.73
N THR A 50 -7.01 -4.32 8.16
CA THR A 50 -7.84 -5.30 7.46
C THR A 50 -7.12 -5.88 6.25
N LYS A 51 -6.40 -5.07 5.47
CA LYS A 51 -5.67 -5.58 4.29
C LYS A 51 -4.48 -6.45 4.69
N ILE A 52 -3.74 -6.09 5.74
CA ILE A 52 -2.64 -6.89 6.27
C ILE A 52 -3.14 -8.26 6.75
N LEU A 53 -4.19 -8.28 7.57
CA LEU A 53 -4.77 -9.53 8.06
C LEU A 53 -5.36 -10.38 6.93
N LYS A 54 -6.02 -9.77 5.94
CA LYS A 54 -6.51 -10.50 4.74
C LYS A 54 -5.36 -11.06 3.90
N SER A 55 -4.24 -10.34 3.79
CA SER A 55 -3.09 -10.76 3.01
C SER A 55 -2.39 -11.98 3.64
N VAL A 56 -2.12 -11.95 4.95
CA VAL A 56 -1.47 -13.08 5.64
C VAL A 56 -2.37 -14.32 5.72
N ASN A 57 -3.69 -14.15 5.77
CA ASN A 57 -4.66 -15.26 5.76
C ASN A 57 -5.06 -15.69 4.34
N SER A 58 -4.38 -15.20 3.29
CA SER A 58 -4.64 -15.67 1.94
C SER A 58 -4.13 -17.10 1.75
N ALA A 59 -4.69 -17.80 0.76
CA ALA A 59 -4.30 -19.17 0.42
C ALA A 59 -2.80 -19.34 0.12
N LEU A 60 -2.07 -18.24 -0.12
CA LEU A 60 -0.62 -18.26 -0.35
C LEU A 60 0.18 -18.73 0.86
N TYR A 61 -0.30 -18.49 2.08
CA TYR A 61 0.46 -18.82 3.30
C TYR A 61 -0.03 -20.09 4.02
N SER A 62 -1.18 -20.65 3.61
CA SER A 62 -1.68 -21.98 4.04
C SER A 62 -1.61 -22.28 5.55
N PHE A 63 -1.95 -21.31 6.41
CA PHE A 63 -1.96 -21.52 7.85
C PHE A 63 -3.13 -22.38 8.32
N PRO A 64 -2.93 -23.26 9.31
CA PRO A 64 -3.98 -24.11 9.88
C PRO A 64 -5.02 -23.32 10.70
N SER A 65 -4.65 -22.13 11.18
CA SER A 65 -5.53 -21.24 11.94
C SER A 65 -5.41 -19.79 11.44
N LYS A 66 -6.48 -19.01 11.64
CA LYS A 66 -6.51 -17.61 11.22
C LYS A 66 -5.60 -16.75 12.09
N ILE A 67 -4.75 -15.96 11.45
CA ILE A 67 -3.93 -14.93 12.09
C ILE A 67 -4.82 -13.70 12.37
N ASN A 68 -4.91 -13.28 13.64
CA ASN A 68 -5.69 -12.13 14.09
C ASN A 68 -4.85 -11.01 14.71
N SER A 69 -3.54 -11.22 14.89
CA SER A 69 -2.61 -10.22 15.43
C SER A 69 -1.87 -9.52 14.30
N VAL A 70 -1.90 -8.18 14.32
CA VAL A 70 -1.16 -7.36 13.33
C VAL A 70 0.34 -7.57 13.49
N ARG A 71 0.87 -7.57 14.72
CA ARG A 71 2.28 -7.90 14.98
C ARG A 71 2.68 -9.25 14.40
N HIS A 72 1.90 -10.29 14.64
CA HIS A 72 2.18 -11.62 14.09
C HIS A 72 2.16 -11.61 12.56
N ALA A 73 1.17 -10.94 11.96
CA ALA A 73 1.11 -10.76 10.52
C ALA A 73 2.34 -10.03 9.95
N MET A 74 2.84 -9.00 10.62
CA MET A 74 4.06 -8.28 10.17
C MET A 74 5.32 -9.15 10.22
N ILE A 75 5.44 -10.02 11.21
CA ILE A 75 6.56 -10.96 11.32
C ILE A 75 6.54 -11.95 10.14
N ILE A 76 5.35 -12.46 9.79
CA ILE A 76 5.17 -13.40 8.68
C ILE A 76 5.39 -12.72 7.32
N LEU A 77 4.77 -11.54 7.11
CA LEU A 77 4.79 -10.84 5.82
C LEU A 77 6.12 -10.13 5.54
N GLY A 78 6.82 -9.70 6.60
CA GLY A 78 7.96 -8.80 6.52
C GLY A 78 7.57 -7.35 6.19
N PHE A 79 8.48 -6.41 6.49
CA PHE A 79 8.23 -4.97 6.33
C PHE A 79 8.07 -4.54 4.87
N ALA A 80 8.77 -5.16 3.94
CA ALA A 80 8.64 -4.86 2.51
C ALA A 80 7.20 -5.11 2.01
N THR A 81 6.60 -6.24 2.39
CA THR A 81 5.22 -6.56 2.01
C THR A 81 4.22 -5.58 2.64
N VAL A 82 4.43 -5.21 3.92
CA VAL A 82 3.60 -4.21 4.61
C VAL A 82 3.69 -2.85 3.92
N LYS A 83 4.89 -2.41 3.54
CA LYS A 83 5.12 -1.18 2.76
C LYS A 83 4.37 -1.21 1.43
N SER A 84 4.41 -2.33 0.71
CA SER A 84 3.70 -2.51 -0.55
C SER A 84 2.17 -2.46 -0.37
N ILE A 85 1.62 -3.09 0.68
CA ILE A 85 0.18 -3.03 0.98
C ILE A 85 -0.24 -1.59 1.33
N ALA A 86 0.53 -0.90 2.17
CA ALA A 86 0.24 0.48 2.56
C ALA A 86 0.30 1.42 1.35
N SER A 87 1.31 1.27 0.50
CA SER A 87 1.45 2.04 -0.74
C SER A 87 0.30 1.78 -1.69
N GLY A 88 -0.11 0.51 -1.82
CA GLY A 88 -1.24 0.09 -2.62
C GLY A 88 -2.54 0.78 -2.20
N LEU A 89 -2.83 0.74 -0.90
CA LEU A 89 -4.04 1.35 -0.33
C LEU A 89 -4.05 2.87 -0.48
N ALA A 90 -2.93 3.54 -0.21
CA ALA A 90 -2.82 4.98 -0.38
C ALA A 90 -3.04 5.40 -1.82
N LEU A 91 -2.50 4.64 -2.78
CA LEU A 91 -2.66 4.92 -4.21
C LEU A 91 -4.10 4.69 -4.67
N MET A 92 -4.79 3.67 -4.16
CA MET A 92 -6.23 3.48 -4.42
C MET A 92 -7.05 4.68 -3.93
N ASN A 93 -6.81 5.13 -2.70
CA ASN A 93 -7.51 6.28 -2.13
C ASN A 93 -7.20 7.57 -2.89
N ALA A 94 -5.97 7.73 -3.35
CA ALA A 94 -5.54 8.83 -4.20
C ALA A 94 -6.37 8.88 -5.50
N PHE A 95 -6.41 7.78 -6.25
CA PHE A 95 -7.07 7.75 -7.56
C PHE A 95 -8.60 7.78 -7.50
N GLU A 96 -9.22 7.32 -6.40
CA GLU A 96 -10.69 7.37 -6.26
C GLU A 96 -11.22 8.81 -6.20
N ASN A 97 -10.38 9.77 -5.81
CA ASN A 97 -10.76 11.18 -5.66
C ASN A 97 -10.50 12.05 -6.90
N ILE A 98 -10.01 11.47 -8.01
CA ILE A 98 -9.72 12.23 -9.23
C ILE A 98 -10.93 12.20 -10.17
N PRO A 99 -11.62 13.34 -10.39
CA PRO A 99 -12.77 13.40 -11.29
C PRO A 99 -12.37 13.09 -12.74
N GLY A 100 -13.18 12.27 -13.42
CA GLY A 100 -12.97 11.92 -14.83
C GLY A 100 -12.11 10.67 -15.08
N ILE A 101 -11.55 10.05 -14.04
CA ILE A 101 -10.84 8.76 -14.18
C ILE A 101 -11.83 7.59 -14.10
N ASP A 102 -11.84 6.73 -15.12
CA ASP A 102 -12.62 5.49 -15.12
C ASP A 102 -12.03 4.49 -14.11
N LYS A 103 -12.88 4.00 -13.19
CA LYS A 103 -12.52 2.96 -12.22
C LYS A 103 -11.98 1.69 -12.89
N ASN A 104 -12.47 1.33 -14.09
CA ASN A 104 -12.00 0.18 -14.83
C ASN A 104 -10.56 0.37 -15.36
N TYR A 105 -10.23 1.59 -15.76
CA TYR A 105 -8.87 1.94 -16.19
C TYR A 105 -7.88 1.77 -15.03
N VAL A 106 -8.20 2.32 -13.86
CA VAL A 106 -7.41 2.16 -12.64
C VAL A 106 -7.28 0.68 -12.26
N LEU A 107 -8.38 -0.08 -12.29
CA LEU A 107 -8.37 -1.51 -11.99
C LEU A 107 -7.47 -2.32 -12.93
N ASN A 108 -7.39 -1.95 -14.21
CA ASN A 108 -6.51 -2.61 -15.17
C ASN A 108 -5.03 -2.34 -14.90
N ILE A 109 -4.68 -1.11 -14.51
CA ILE A 109 -3.31 -0.77 -14.05
C ILE A 109 -2.94 -1.64 -12.85
N TRP A 110 -3.83 -1.78 -11.87
CA TRP A 110 -3.60 -2.64 -10.70
C TRP A 110 -3.39 -4.11 -11.06
N ARG A 111 -4.23 -4.66 -11.94
CA ARG A 111 -4.09 -6.05 -12.41
C ARG A 111 -2.75 -6.27 -13.11
N HIS A 112 -2.31 -5.31 -13.92
CA HIS A 112 -1.02 -5.40 -14.59
C HIS A 112 0.13 -5.36 -13.57
N GLY A 113 0.13 -4.41 -12.64
CA GLY A 113 1.15 -4.31 -11.59
C GLY A 113 1.24 -5.56 -10.70
N LEU A 114 0.10 -6.12 -10.28
CA LEU A 114 0.07 -7.36 -9.50
C LEU A 114 0.64 -8.54 -10.27
N LYS A 115 0.31 -8.67 -11.57
CA LYS A 115 0.86 -9.73 -12.42
C LYS A 115 2.38 -9.60 -12.52
N SER A 116 2.88 -8.42 -12.86
CA SER A 116 4.33 -8.17 -12.99
C SER A 116 5.08 -8.40 -11.68
N ALA A 117 4.51 -7.98 -10.54
CA ALA A 117 5.10 -8.23 -9.22
C ALA A 117 5.11 -9.71 -8.83
N HIS A 118 4.06 -10.47 -9.19
CA HIS A 118 4.05 -11.91 -8.99
C HIS A 118 5.15 -12.60 -9.80
N TYR A 119 5.31 -12.21 -11.07
CA TYR A 119 6.37 -12.75 -11.92
C TYR A 119 7.78 -12.40 -11.43
N ALA A 120 7.99 -11.20 -10.87
CA ALA A 120 9.29 -10.80 -10.33
C ALA A 120 9.69 -11.54 -9.03
N LYS A 121 8.73 -12.20 -8.37
CA LYS A 121 8.94 -12.92 -7.10
C LYS A 121 9.11 -14.43 -7.29
N LEU A 122 8.79 -14.96 -8.47
CA LEU A 122 9.08 -16.33 -8.91
C LEU A 122 10.54 -16.45 -9.36
#